data_AF-C6WZX6-F1
#
_entry.id   AF-C6WZX6-F1
#
_cell.length_a   1.000
_cell.length_b   1.000
_cell.length_c   1.000
_cell.angle_alpha   90.00
_cell.angle_beta   90.00
_cell.angle_gamma   90.00
#
_symmetry.space_group_name_H-M   'P 1'
#
loop_
_entity.id
_entity.type
_entity.pdbx_description
1 polymer ?
#
loop_
_entity_poly.entity_id
_entity_poly.type
_entity_poly.pdbx_seq_one_letter_code
_entity_poly.pdbx_strand_id
1 'polypeptide(L)'
;MNVEDILIPAKAIRSEKWQLGNLISGELQPNGIVLIFCSDYRGINSGSAEIMDYRTVRKELYKLSKLDFEVPVCDLGDLISGKSHQDTHYILQELLLMCHRNNAIPIVVGGSNDLAFSLFSALNLHQKNLTYTQISNVISLINDGGEITEQNFLSKIISGRNFTLKNYHHLGYQKHLNELDSVKLMKEVDFEVIRLAEMMNSTENTEPYFRRADLVTLNCDAVESLGDGFSVNPQVNGLNRREICAYMKETGLSQNLKSAGIFNFNADSDTFFNHQLLAQMIWHLIEGINIQRSHPKERQFEKFWVMIDDAEIAFQRDIFTGLWYFGDDDKAENLIPCSRREYDAAKRGELHRRFSKT
;
A
#
# COMPACT_ATOMS: atom_id res chain seq x y z
N MET A 1 0.39 9.26 26.27
CA MET A 1 -0.82 9.63 25.51
C MET A 1 -1.75 8.43 25.61
N ASN A 2 -2.95 8.59 26.16
CA ASN A 2 -3.90 7.48 26.19
C ASN A 2 -4.58 7.41 24.82
N VAL A 3 -4.72 6.20 24.28
CA VAL A 3 -5.31 5.94 22.96
C VAL A 3 -6.76 6.44 22.89
N GLU A 4 -7.48 6.38 24.01
CA GLU A 4 -8.86 6.85 24.15
C GLU A 4 -9.01 8.37 23.98
N ASP A 5 -7.95 9.15 24.24
CA ASP A 5 -8.00 10.61 24.16
C ASP A 5 -7.84 11.13 22.71
N ILE A 6 -7.42 10.26 21.79
CA ILE A 6 -7.06 10.62 20.41
C ILE A 6 -7.89 9.89 19.35
N LEU A 7 -8.84 9.06 19.75
CA LEU A 7 -9.71 8.29 18.86
C LEU A 7 -11.18 8.49 19.21
N ILE A 8 -12.02 8.51 18.19
CA ILE A 8 -13.46 8.39 18.30
C ILE A 8 -13.85 6.98 17.86
N PRO A 9 -14.28 6.09 18.77
CA PRO A 9 -14.58 4.71 18.42
C PRO A 9 -15.67 4.58 17.36
N ALA A 10 -15.53 3.57 16.50
CA ALA A 10 -16.54 3.25 15.50
C ALA A 10 -17.88 2.94 16.19
N LYS A 11 -18.96 3.57 15.72
CA LYS A 11 -20.32 3.27 16.22
C LYS A 11 -20.68 1.82 15.90
N ALA A 12 -21.41 1.18 16.82
CA ALA A 12 -21.90 -0.18 16.62
C ALA A 12 -22.71 -0.31 15.32
N ILE A 13 -22.33 -1.29 14.49
CA ILE A 13 -23.01 -1.64 13.25
C ILE A 13 -23.43 -3.11 13.37
N ARG A 14 -24.72 -3.39 13.16
CA ARG A 14 -25.25 -4.74 13.20
C ARG A 14 -24.73 -5.53 11.98
N SER A 15 -24.24 -6.73 12.24
CA SER A 15 -23.74 -7.69 11.26
C SER A 15 -24.34 -9.08 11.52
N GLU A 16 -24.44 -9.88 10.48
CA GLU A 16 -24.80 -11.29 10.55
C GLU A 16 -23.56 -12.15 10.87
N LYS A 17 -23.76 -13.36 11.39
CA LYS A 17 -22.66 -14.26 11.80
C LYS A 17 -21.61 -14.54 10.72
N TRP A 18 -22.02 -14.51 9.45
CA TRP A 18 -21.14 -14.77 8.30
C TRP A 18 -20.46 -13.51 7.75
N GLN A 19 -20.80 -12.33 8.26
CA GLN A 19 -20.28 -11.05 7.79
C GLN A 19 -19.04 -10.60 8.58
N LEU A 20 -18.20 -9.79 7.93
CA LEU A 20 -16.92 -9.32 8.47
C LEU A 20 -17.10 -8.54 9.77
N GLY A 21 -18.17 -7.75 9.89
CA GLY A 21 -18.46 -6.99 11.10
C GLY A 21 -18.69 -7.86 12.35
N ASN A 22 -18.90 -9.18 12.22
CA ASN A 22 -18.98 -10.10 13.36
C ASN A 22 -17.58 -10.52 13.87
N LEU A 23 -16.53 -10.30 13.07
CA LEU A 23 -15.13 -10.58 13.42
C LEU A 23 -14.39 -9.31 13.89
N ILE A 24 -14.88 -8.13 13.52
CA ILE A 24 -14.27 -6.85 13.89
C ILE A 24 -14.51 -6.55 15.38
N SER A 25 -13.42 -6.22 16.08
CA SER A 25 -13.44 -5.77 17.48
C SER A 25 -12.99 -4.32 17.61
N GLY A 26 -13.24 -3.69 18.77
CA GLY A 26 -12.72 -2.36 19.11
C GLY A 26 -11.38 -2.39 19.85
N GLU A 27 -10.78 -3.57 20.02
CA GLU A 27 -9.58 -3.76 20.82
C GLU A 27 -8.41 -4.25 19.96
N LEU A 28 -7.24 -3.65 20.16
CA LEU A 28 -6.02 -4.05 19.47
C LEU A 28 -5.60 -5.46 19.92
N GLN A 29 -5.52 -6.40 18.97
CA GLN A 29 -5.03 -7.75 19.20
C GLN A 29 -3.63 -7.95 18.61
N PRO A 30 -2.72 -8.69 19.30
CA PRO A 30 -1.41 -9.02 18.76
C PRO A 30 -1.53 -9.79 17.44
N ASN A 31 -0.63 -9.52 16.50
CA ASN A 31 -0.69 -10.12 15.17
C ASN A 31 -2.05 -9.88 14.47
N GLY A 32 -2.75 -8.78 14.74
CA GLY A 32 -4.00 -8.42 14.07
C GLY A 32 -3.82 -7.48 12.89
N ILE A 33 -4.95 -7.11 12.28
CA ILE A 33 -5.11 -5.97 11.37
C ILE A 33 -5.80 -4.86 12.14
N VAL A 34 -5.35 -3.61 11.96
CA VAL A 34 -5.88 -2.45 12.68
C VAL A 34 -6.33 -1.40 11.67
N LEU A 35 -7.63 -1.14 11.59
CA LEU A 35 -8.18 -0.06 10.78
C LEU A 35 -8.13 1.23 11.60
N ILE A 36 -7.55 2.28 11.01
CA ILE A 36 -7.46 3.62 11.60
C ILE A 36 -7.96 4.59 10.53
N PHE A 37 -9.08 5.25 10.78
CA PHE A 37 -9.61 6.25 9.86
C PHE A 37 -9.08 7.63 10.23
N CYS A 38 -8.72 8.44 9.25
CA CYS A 38 -8.18 9.79 9.47
C CYS A 38 -8.92 10.79 8.57
N SER A 39 -9.14 11.99 9.11
CA SER A 39 -9.78 13.10 8.39
C SER A 39 -8.91 14.36 8.37
N ASP A 40 -7.58 14.18 8.37
CA ASP A 40 -6.65 15.30 8.17
C ASP A 40 -6.25 15.40 6.71
N TYR A 41 -6.81 16.40 6.04
CA TYR A 41 -6.51 16.73 4.65
C TYR A 41 -5.60 17.96 4.54
N ARG A 42 -5.00 18.47 5.62
CA ARG A 42 -4.22 19.72 5.56
C ARG A 42 -2.94 19.64 4.70
N GLY A 43 -2.53 18.44 4.29
CA GLY A 43 -1.43 18.28 3.34
C GLY A 43 -1.81 18.53 1.89
N ILE A 44 -3.12 18.62 1.57
CA ILE A 44 -3.60 19.17 0.29
C ILE A 44 -3.74 20.69 0.38
N ASN A 45 -3.65 21.38 -0.77
CA ASN A 45 -3.86 22.83 -0.79
C ASN A 45 -5.29 23.17 -0.33
N SER A 46 -5.40 24.06 0.68
CA SER A 46 -6.68 24.46 1.28
C SER A 46 -7.48 23.33 1.94
N GLY A 47 -6.83 22.22 2.29
CA GLY A 47 -7.47 21.15 3.03
C GLY A 47 -7.75 21.51 4.49
N SER A 48 -8.65 20.75 5.11
CA SER A 48 -9.06 20.94 6.50
C SER A 48 -8.76 19.69 7.34
N ALA A 49 -8.99 19.78 8.64
CA ALA A 49 -8.95 18.65 9.55
C ALA A 49 -10.33 18.42 10.21
N GLU A 50 -11.39 18.72 9.46
CA GLU A 50 -12.76 18.47 9.90
C GLU A 50 -13.03 16.96 9.90
N ILE A 51 -13.70 16.47 10.93
CA ILE A 51 -13.99 15.05 11.04
C ILE A 51 -15.02 14.63 9.99
N MET A 52 -14.66 13.64 9.17
CA MET A 52 -15.51 13.12 8.12
C MET A 52 -16.28 11.88 8.59
N ASP A 53 -17.45 11.62 8.01
CA ASP A 53 -18.28 10.47 8.38
C ASP A 53 -17.97 9.21 7.53
N TYR A 54 -17.10 8.34 8.04
CA TYR A 54 -16.82 7.03 7.42
C TYR A 54 -17.87 5.95 7.70
N ARG A 55 -19.03 6.28 8.31
CA ARG A 55 -20.05 5.28 8.67
C ARG A 55 -20.62 4.54 7.47
N THR A 56 -20.73 5.17 6.30
CA THR A 56 -21.19 4.48 5.08
C THR A 56 -20.18 3.44 4.64
N VAL A 57 -18.90 3.78 4.57
CA VAL A 57 -17.79 2.84 4.29
C VAL A 57 -17.82 1.67 5.28
N ARG A 58 -17.88 1.95 6.58
CA ARG A 58 -17.94 0.91 7.62
C ARG A 58 -19.16 0.01 7.46
N LYS A 59 -20.35 0.57 7.21
CA LYS A 59 -21.57 -0.22 7.00
C LYS A 59 -21.45 -1.17 5.82
N GLU A 60 -20.85 -0.72 4.72
CA GLU A 60 -20.65 -1.56 3.55
C GLU A 60 -19.58 -2.63 3.83
N LEU A 61 -18.43 -2.24 4.40
CA LEU A 61 -17.35 -3.16 4.76
C LEU A 61 -17.83 -4.26 5.71
N TYR A 62 -18.58 -3.90 6.75
CA TYR A 62 -18.99 -4.81 7.80
C TYR A 62 -20.02 -5.83 7.34
N LYS A 63 -20.74 -5.54 6.24
CA LYS A 63 -21.71 -6.45 5.63
C LYS A 63 -21.09 -7.43 4.62
N LEU A 64 -19.83 -7.21 4.21
CA LEU A 64 -19.12 -8.14 3.33
C LEU A 64 -18.84 -9.46 4.06
N SER A 65 -18.57 -10.53 3.31
CA SER A 65 -18.35 -11.86 3.88
C SER A 65 -17.08 -11.90 4.74
N LYS A 66 -17.11 -12.57 5.89
CA LYS A 66 -15.87 -12.84 6.66
C LYS A 66 -15.09 -14.05 6.14
N LEU A 67 -15.68 -14.82 5.22
CA LEU A 67 -15.14 -16.09 4.72
C LEU A 67 -14.61 -16.97 5.86
N ASP A 68 -13.44 -17.56 5.67
CA ASP A 68 -12.64 -18.32 6.61
C ASP A 68 -11.51 -17.47 7.23
N PHE A 69 -11.70 -16.14 7.34
CA PHE A 69 -10.67 -15.29 7.92
C PHE A 69 -10.36 -15.67 9.37
N GLU A 70 -9.08 -15.92 9.64
CA GLU A 70 -8.55 -16.25 10.97
C GLU A 70 -7.80 -15.06 11.59
N VAL A 71 -7.34 -14.11 10.75
CA VAL A 71 -6.68 -12.90 11.23
C VAL A 71 -7.64 -12.02 12.04
N PRO A 72 -7.30 -11.66 13.29
CA PRO A 72 -8.10 -10.70 14.05
C PRO A 72 -8.11 -9.34 13.35
N VAL A 73 -9.29 -8.73 13.22
CA VAL A 73 -9.44 -7.36 12.70
C VAL A 73 -9.98 -6.46 13.80
N CYS A 74 -9.35 -5.31 13.96
CA CYS A 74 -9.77 -4.26 14.87
C CYS A 74 -10.08 -2.99 14.09
N ASP A 75 -11.20 -2.33 14.38
CA ASP A 75 -11.46 -0.95 13.94
C ASP A 75 -11.33 -0.03 15.16
N LEU A 76 -10.25 0.75 15.18
CA LEU A 76 -9.97 1.70 16.27
C LEU A 76 -10.81 2.98 16.17
N GLY A 77 -11.54 3.16 15.07
CA GLY A 77 -12.36 4.34 14.84
C GLY A 77 -11.61 5.43 14.09
N ASP A 78 -12.02 6.67 14.36
CA ASP A 78 -11.56 7.87 13.68
C ASP A 78 -10.52 8.61 14.55
N LEU A 79 -9.35 8.87 13.98
CA LEU A 79 -8.29 9.66 14.61
C LEU A 79 -8.74 11.12 14.74
N ILE A 80 -8.64 11.65 15.95
CA ILE A 80 -8.81 13.07 16.22
C ILE A 80 -7.54 13.78 15.74
N SER A 81 -7.65 14.56 14.67
CA SER A 81 -6.55 15.37 14.15
C SER A 81 -5.98 16.31 15.22
N GLY A 82 -4.66 16.46 15.23
CA GLY A 82 -3.97 17.38 16.12
C GLY A 82 -4.27 18.84 15.82
N LYS A 83 -3.91 19.73 16.75
CA LYS A 83 -4.15 21.18 16.60
C LYS A 83 -3.46 21.72 15.34
N SER A 84 -2.21 21.34 15.11
CA SER A 84 -1.49 21.56 13.86
C SER A 84 -1.40 20.29 13.02
N HIS A 85 -1.09 20.42 11.73
CA HIS A 85 -0.88 19.27 10.83
C HIS A 85 0.32 18.41 11.31
N GLN A 86 1.37 19.06 11.81
CA GLN A 86 2.50 18.39 12.44
C GLN A 86 2.10 17.57 13.69
N ASP A 87 1.16 18.08 14.50
CA ASP A 87 0.64 17.34 15.65
C ASP A 87 -0.09 16.07 15.21
N THR A 88 -0.87 16.11 14.11
CA THR A 88 -1.50 14.90 13.55
C THR A 88 -0.45 13.88 13.13
N HIS A 89 0.59 14.30 12.41
CA HIS A 89 1.66 13.38 12.03
C HIS A 89 2.29 12.71 13.25
N TYR A 90 2.55 13.47 14.32
CA TYR A 90 3.12 12.96 15.56
C TYR A 90 2.18 11.96 16.26
N ILE A 91 0.90 12.32 16.45
CA ILE A 91 -0.08 11.44 17.09
C ILE A 91 -0.25 10.14 16.29
N LEU A 92 -0.37 10.25 14.96
CA LEU A 92 -0.47 9.08 14.09
C LEU A 92 0.78 8.20 14.18
N GLN A 93 1.98 8.77 14.21
CA GLN A 93 3.22 8.00 14.38
C GLN A 93 3.27 7.23 15.70
N GLU A 94 2.85 7.83 16.82
CA GLU A 94 2.78 7.14 18.11
C GLU A 94 1.79 5.97 18.08
N LEU A 95 0.63 6.16 17.46
CA LEU A 95 -0.38 5.10 17.30
C LEU A 95 0.14 3.95 16.42
N LEU A 96 0.84 4.27 15.33
CA LEU A 96 1.46 3.28 14.44
C LEU A 96 2.58 2.50 15.15
N LEU A 97 3.42 3.18 15.93
CA LEU A 97 4.45 2.53 16.75
C LEU A 97 3.85 1.54 17.76
N MET A 98 2.71 1.90 18.37
CA MET A 98 1.97 0.98 19.24
C MET A 98 1.48 -0.27 18.48
N CYS A 99 0.95 -0.11 17.27
CA CYS A 99 0.54 -1.24 16.43
C CYS A 99 1.73 -2.15 16.10
N HIS A 100 2.86 -1.58 15.70
CA HIS A 100 4.09 -2.33 15.37
C HIS A 100 4.66 -3.08 16.58
N ARG A 101 4.64 -2.49 17.78
CA ARG A 101 5.04 -3.19 19.01
C ARG A 101 4.18 -4.43 19.32
N ASN A 102 2.93 -4.45 18.86
CA ASN A 102 2.02 -5.60 18.96
C ASN A 102 2.10 -6.55 17.75
N ASN A 103 3.06 -6.34 16.83
CA ASN A 103 3.17 -7.02 15.54
C ASN A 103 1.86 -6.98 14.73
N ALA A 104 1.05 -5.94 14.93
CA ALA A 104 -0.18 -5.71 14.18
C ALA A 104 0.12 -4.89 12.92
N ILE A 105 -0.71 -5.09 11.89
CA ILE A 105 -0.60 -4.38 10.60
C ILE A 105 -1.62 -3.22 10.62
N PRO A 106 -1.19 -1.97 10.86
CA PRO A 106 -2.06 -0.82 10.70
C PRO A 106 -2.39 -0.57 9.22
N ILE A 107 -3.66 -0.29 8.97
CA ILE A 107 -4.22 0.17 7.71
C ILE A 107 -4.84 1.55 7.99
N VAL A 108 -4.16 2.60 7.54
CA VAL A 108 -4.68 3.98 7.67
C VAL A 108 -5.56 4.30 6.46
N VAL A 109 -6.76 4.81 6.70
CA VAL A 109 -7.74 5.11 5.66
C VAL A 109 -8.17 6.57 5.75
N GLY A 110 -8.08 7.30 4.65
CA GLY A 110 -8.48 8.70 4.56
C GLY A 110 -7.39 9.71 4.92
N GLY A 111 -7.75 10.99 4.85
CA GLY A 111 -6.80 12.09 4.94
C GLY A 111 -5.97 12.26 3.66
N SER A 112 -5.09 13.25 3.68
CA SER A 112 -4.22 13.57 2.55
C SER A 112 -3.04 12.59 2.43
N ASN A 113 -2.51 12.43 1.21
CA ASN A 113 -1.50 11.42 0.87
C ASN A 113 -0.15 11.62 1.56
N ASP A 114 0.13 12.82 2.09
CA ASP A 114 1.29 13.10 2.92
C ASP A 114 1.36 12.23 4.20
N LEU A 115 0.22 11.72 4.70
CA LEU A 115 0.18 10.85 5.87
C LEU A 115 0.93 9.52 5.62
N ALA A 116 1.22 9.17 4.36
CA ALA A 116 2.18 8.14 3.99
C ALA A 116 3.56 8.36 4.65
N PHE A 117 3.96 9.62 4.88
CA PHE A 117 5.16 9.95 5.64
C PHE A 117 5.11 9.40 7.06
N SER A 118 3.96 9.50 7.74
CA SER A 118 3.81 8.98 9.11
C SER A 118 3.86 7.46 9.16
N LEU A 119 3.26 6.77 8.17
CA LEU A 119 3.41 5.32 8.00
C LEU A 119 4.87 4.93 7.83
N PHE A 120 5.57 5.60 6.90
CA PHE A 120 6.96 5.32 6.61
C PHE A 120 7.87 5.59 7.81
N SER A 121 7.73 6.76 8.43
CA SER A 121 8.61 7.20 9.51
C SER A 121 8.45 6.31 10.76
N ALA A 122 7.21 5.99 11.15
CA ALA A 122 6.92 5.08 12.26
C ALA A 122 7.47 3.67 11.99
N LEU A 123 7.27 3.14 10.78
CA LEU A 123 7.81 1.83 10.43
C LEU A 123 9.34 1.84 10.37
N ASN A 124 9.97 2.91 9.86
CA ASN A 124 11.42 3.04 9.80
C ASN A 124 12.07 3.18 11.20
N LEU A 125 11.32 3.66 12.20
CA LEU A 125 11.75 3.63 13.61
C LEU A 125 11.72 2.20 14.18
N HIS A 126 10.83 1.34 13.67
CA HIS A 126 10.69 -0.06 14.09
C HIS A 126 11.65 -1.02 13.34
N GLN A 127 11.83 -0.83 12.03
CA GLN A 127 12.64 -1.68 11.14
C GLN A 127 13.36 -0.81 10.09
N LYS A 128 14.63 -1.08 9.82
CA LYS A 128 15.42 -0.37 8.78
C LYS A 128 15.37 -1.09 7.43
N ASN A 129 15.82 -0.40 6.38
CA ASN A 129 15.94 -0.94 5.02
C ASN A 129 14.59 -1.39 4.43
N LEU A 130 13.62 -0.47 4.43
CA LEU A 130 12.26 -0.77 4.00
C LEU A 130 12.14 -0.89 2.47
N THR A 131 11.32 -1.81 2.01
CA THR A 131 10.76 -1.84 0.66
C THR A 131 9.42 -1.12 0.68
N TYR A 132 9.34 0.03 0.02
CA TYR A 132 8.13 0.85 -0.02
C TYR A 132 7.53 0.86 -1.44
N THR A 133 6.29 0.40 -1.55
CA THR A 133 5.51 0.46 -2.80
C THR A 133 4.41 1.50 -2.68
N GLN A 134 4.33 2.41 -3.64
CA GLN A 134 3.29 3.43 -3.69
C GLN A 134 2.53 3.32 -5.01
N ILE A 135 1.20 3.27 -4.94
CA ILE A 135 0.32 3.44 -6.10
C ILE A 135 -0.09 4.92 -6.14
N SER A 136 0.32 5.65 -7.17
CA SER A 136 -0.01 7.06 -7.36
C SER A 136 0.02 7.42 -8.85
N ASN A 137 -0.86 8.34 -9.27
CA ASN A 137 -0.86 8.89 -10.62
C ASN A 137 0.26 9.91 -10.85
N VAL A 138 0.79 10.52 -9.77
CA VAL A 138 1.80 11.59 -9.79
C VAL A 138 3.02 11.24 -8.94
N ILE A 139 4.19 11.52 -9.50
CA ILE A 139 5.51 11.56 -8.86
C ILE A 139 5.82 13.03 -8.56
N SER A 140 5.81 13.39 -7.28
CA SER A 140 6.23 14.72 -6.82
C SER A 140 7.48 14.61 -5.97
N LEU A 141 8.52 15.37 -6.35
CA LEU A 141 9.82 15.41 -5.67
C LEU A 141 10.15 16.83 -5.18
N ILE A 142 9.13 17.68 -5.01
CA ILE A 142 9.32 19.05 -4.53
C ILE A 142 10.07 19.02 -3.20
N ASN A 143 11.10 19.87 -3.11
CA ASN A 143 11.90 20.04 -1.91
C ASN A 143 12.04 21.53 -1.60
N ASP A 144 11.02 22.07 -0.94
CA ASP A 144 10.90 23.49 -0.59
C ASP A 144 11.32 23.79 0.85
N GLY A 145 11.70 22.77 1.62
CA GLY A 145 12.01 22.90 3.06
C GLY A 145 10.79 23.26 3.92
N GLY A 146 9.59 23.31 3.35
CA GLY A 146 8.35 23.68 4.03
C GLY A 146 7.81 22.57 4.94
N GLU A 147 6.58 22.78 5.44
CA GLU A 147 5.81 21.75 6.14
C GLU A 147 5.55 20.55 5.22
N ILE A 148 5.22 19.39 5.80
CA ILE A 148 4.93 18.19 5.00
C ILE A 148 3.63 18.41 4.21
N THR A 149 3.67 18.10 2.93
CA THR A 149 2.51 18.14 2.01
C THR A 149 2.56 16.96 1.05
N GLU A 150 1.49 16.75 0.30
CA GLU A 150 1.45 15.72 -0.73
C GLU A 150 2.51 15.89 -1.82
N GLN A 151 2.99 17.12 -1.99
CA GLN A 151 3.95 17.44 -3.04
C GLN A 151 5.40 17.18 -2.60
N ASN A 152 5.68 17.16 -1.29
CA ASN A 152 7.06 17.09 -0.78
C ASN A 152 7.35 15.88 0.14
N PHE A 153 6.34 15.15 0.61
CA PHE A 153 6.56 14.05 1.57
C PHE A 153 7.53 12.98 1.04
N LEU A 154 7.44 12.62 -0.24
CA LEU A 154 8.31 11.62 -0.86
C LEU A 154 9.76 12.12 -0.91
N SER A 155 9.96 13.39 -1.26
CA SER A 155 11.30 14.02 -1.25
C SER A 155 11.90 14.02 0.16
N LYS A 156 11.10 14.28 1.20
CA LYS A 156 11.51 14.21 2.60
C LYS A 156 11.88 12.78 3.04
N ILE A 157 11.17 11.76 2.54
CA ILE A 157 11.53 10.35 2.78
C ILE A 157 12.89 10.03 2.15
N ILE A 158 13.08 10.38 0.87
CA ILE A 158 14.29 10.04 0.10
C ILE A 158 15.53 10.79 0.63
N SER A 159 15.38 12.07 0.95
CA SER A 159 16.49 12.93 1.42
C SER A 159 16.75 12.85 2.93
N GLY A 160 15.87 12.21 3.69
CA GLY A 160 15.95 12.15 5.15
C GLY A 160 17.12 11.29 5.62
N ARG A 161 18.09 11.90 6.30
CA ARG A 161 19.32 11.22 6.79
C ARG A 161 19.06 10.05 7.75
N ASN A 162 17.90 10.03 8.42
CA ASN A 162 17.52 9.00 9.39
C ASN A 162 16.68 7.86 8.77
N PHE A 163 16.41 7.94 7.46
CA PHE A 163 15.59 7.01 6.71
C PHE A 163 16.46 6.09 5.86
N THR A 164 16.08 4.82 5.80
CA THR A 164 16.76 3.82 4.96
C THR A 164 15.73 3.08 4.12
N LEU A 165 15.71 3.45 2.83
CA LEU A 165 14.98 2.73 1.80
C LEU A 165 15.90 1.69 1.18
N LYS A 166 15.48 0.42 1.20
CA LYS A 166 16.12 -0.64 0.42
C LYS A 166 15.68 -0.57 -1.03
N ASN A 167 14.37 -0.50 -1.25
CA ASN A 167 13.74 -0.40 -2.56
C ASN A 167 12.56 0.57 -2.46
N TYR A 168 12.33 1.33 -3.53
CA TYR A 168 11.10 2.08 -3.71
C TYR A 168 10.50 1.78 -5.08
N HIS A 169 9.19 1.53 -5.08
CA HIS A 169 8.42 1.27 -6.29
C HIS A 169 7.30 2.30 -6.40
N HIS A 170 7.27 3.02 -7.52
CA HIS A 170 6.21 3.95 -7.85
C HIS A 170 5.36 3.37 -8.98
N LEU A 171 4.11 3.05 -8.69
CA LEU A 171 3.22 2.35 -9.61
C LEU A 171 2.05 3.25 -9.99
N GLY A 172 1.64 3.21 -11.25
CA GLY A 172 0.39 3.84 -11.70
C GLY A 172 0.55 5.26 -12.22
N TYR A 173 1.78 5.76 -12.38
CA TYR A 173 1.97 7.14 -12.84
C TYR A 173 1.43 7.32 -14.27
N GLN A 174 0.91 8.51 -14.52
CA GLN A 174 0.33 8.88 -15.82
C GLN A 174 1.20 9.94 -16.49
N LYS A 175 1.75 9.64 -17.67
CA LYS A 175 2.74 10.52 -18.34
C LYS A 175 2.29 11.98 -18.49
N HIS A 176 1.00 12.22 -18.72
CA HIS A 176 0.47 13.56 -18.95
C HIS A 176 0.31 14.38 -17.66
N LEU A 177 0.44 13.75 -16.48
CA LEU A 177 0.40 14.41 -15.17
C LEU A 177 1.80 14.58 -14.55
N ASN A 178 2.86 14.12 -15.23
CA ASN A 178 4.19 14.00 -14.63
C ASN A 178 5.25 14.69 -15.47
N GLU A 179 6.14 15.40 -14.78
CA GLU A 179 7.36 15.94 -15.40
C GLU A 179 8.31 14.81 -15.78
N LEU A 180 8.87 14.89 -17.00
CA LEU A 180 9.80 13.88 -17.50
C LEU A 180 11.05 13.75 -16.62
N ASP A 181 11.55 14.87 -16.10
CA ASP A 181 12.79 14.90 -15.31
C ASP A 181 12.58 14.25 -13.93
N SER A 182 11.40 14.39 -13.32
CA SER A 182 11.04 13.65 -12.11
C SER A 182 11.07 12.13 -12.35
N VAL A 183 10.52 11.65 -13.47
CA VAL A 183 10.54 10.22 -13.84
C VAL A 183 11.97 9.72 -14.09
N LYS A 184 12.82 10.53 -14.75
CA LYS A 184 14.22 10.17 -15.01
C LYS A 184 15.01 10.06 -13.71
N LEU A 185 14.90 11.06 -12.84
CA LEU A 185 15.61 11.10 -11.57
C LEU A 185 15.32 9.86 -10.72
N MET A 186 14.05 9.44 -10.64
CA MET A 186 13.66 8.21 -9.94
C MET A 186 14.37 6.97 -10.49
N LYS A 187 14.54 6.88 -11.80
CA LYS A 187 15.24 5.75 -12.44
C LYS A 187 16.76 5.81 -12.24
N GLU A 188 17.33 7.01 -12.21
CA GLU A 188 18.76 7.24 -11.95
C GLU A 188 19.16 6.82 -10.54
N VAL A 189 18.30 7.02 -9.55
CA VAL A 189 18.48 6.53 -8.17
C VAL A 189 17.97 5.10 -7.95
N ASP A 190 17.77 4.35 -9.03
CA ASP A 190 17.41 2.93 -9.03
C ASP A 190 16.06 2.56 -8.42
N PHE A 191 15.12 3.50 -8.41
CA PHE A 191 13.74 3.19 -8.12
C PHE A 191 12.99 2.68 -9.35
N GLU A 192 12.04 1.79 -9.09
CA GLU A 192 11.19 1.21 -10.12
C GLU A 192 9.97 2.09 -10.32
N VAL A 193 9.69 2.44 -11.58
CA VAL A 193 8.62 3.39 -11.92
C VAL A 193 7.77 2.81 -13.05
N ILE A 194 6.55 2.40 -12.71
CA ILE A 194 5.65 1.63 -13.56
C ILE A 194 4.45 2.48 -13.96
N ARG A 195 4.17 2.55 -15.27
CA ARG A 195 3.05 3.34 -15.78
C ARG A 195 1.72 2.69 -15.48
N LEU A 196 0.66 3.50 -15.41
CA LEU A 196 -0.72 2.99 -15.35
C LEU A 196 -1.00 1.93 -16.43
N ALA A 197 -0.57 2.16 -17.68
CA ALA A 197 -0.80 1.22 -18.79
C ALA A 197 -0.20 -0.18 -18.58
N GLU A 198 0.83 -0.30 -17.74
CA GLU A 198 1.48 -1.57 -17.42
C GLU A 198 0.76 -2.31 -16.28
N MET A 199 -0.11 -1.61 -15.55
CA MET A 199 -0.94 -2.13 -14.47
C MET A 199 -2.36 -2.53 -14.91
N MET A 200 -2.75 -2.19 -16.13
CA MET A 200 -4.09 -2.47 -16.63
C MET A 200 -4.28 -3.96 -16.94
N ASN A 201 -5.51 -4.43 -16.84
CA ASN A 201 -5.99 -5.78 -17.15
C ASN A 201 -5.54 -6.91 -16.21
N SER A 202 -4.29 -6.93 -15.75
CA SER A 202 -3.76 -8.01 -14.90
C SER A 202 -2.67 -7.52 -13.95
N THR A 203 -2.68 -8.04 -12.72
CA THR A 203 -1.68 -7.75 -11.70
C THR A 203 -0.36 -8.49 -11.94
N GLU A 204 -0.34 -9.57 -12.74
CA GLU A 204 0.77 -10.52 -12.89
C GLU A 204 2.14 -9.87 -13.15
N ASN A 205 2.20 -8.86 -14.02
CA ASN A 205 3.45 -8.20 -14.37
C ASN A 205 3.97 -7.27 -13.26
N THR A 206 3.11 -6.90 -12.33
CA THR A 206 3.36 -5.88 -11.29
C THR A 206 3.31 -6.42 -9.86
N GLU A 207 2.72 -7.59 -9.65
CA GLU A 207 2.77 -8.34 -8.39
C GLU A 207 4.18 -8.43 -7.80
N PRO A 208 5.28 -8.60 -8.58
CA PRO A 208 6.62 -8.65 -8.02
C PRO A 208 7.02 -7.42 -7.19
N TYR A 209 6.44 -6.26 -7.47
CA TYR A 209 6.68 -5.03 -6.72
C TYR A 209 5.92 -4.98 -5.39
N PHE A 210 4.90 -5.81 -5.20
CA PHE A 210 4.16 -5.96 -3.94
C PHE A 210 4.72 -7.08 -3.08
N ARG A 211 5.19 -8.19 -3.68
CA ARG A 211 5.50 -9.45 -2.99
C ARG A 211 6.36 -9.34 -1.73
N ARG A 212 7.26 -8.36 -1.67
CA ARG A 212 8.15 -8.11 -0.53
C ARG A 212 8.07 -6.69 0.03
N ALA A 213 6.98 -5.98 -0.24
CA ALA A 213 6.78 -4.64 0.28
C ALA A 213 6.52 -4.68 1.79
N ASP A 214 7.30 -3.92 2.55
CA ASP A 214 7.08 -3.71 3.99
C ASP A 214 5.95 -2.69 4.22
N LEU A 215 5.90 -1.68 3.35
CA LEU A 215 4.88 -0.62 3.33
C LEU A 215 4.26 -0.54 1.94
N VAL A 216 2.93 -0.46 1.89
CA VAL A 216 2.20 -0.12 0.67
C VAL A 216 1.23 1.03 0.90
N THR A 217 1.29 2.06 0.08
CA THR A 217 0.33 3.16 0.13
C THR A 217 -0.35 3.34 -1.21
N LEU A 218 -1.61 3.76 -1.16
CA LEU A 218 -2.41 4.09 -2.33
C LEU A 218 -2.88 5.53 -2.20
N ASN A 219 -2.54 6.36 -3.19
CA ASN A 219 -3.25 7.61 -3.45
C ASN A 219 -4.49 7.30 -4.31
N CYS A 220 -5.69 7.56 -3.79
CA CYS A 220 -6.95 7.36 -4.52
C CYS A 220 -7.04 8.19 -5.82
N ASP A 221 -6.22 9.22 -6.01
CA ASP A 221 -6.12 9.96 -7.29
C ASP A 221 -5.62 9.07 -8.45
N ALA A 222 -5.06 7.89 -8.17
CA ALA A 222 -4.72 6.88 -9.16
C ALA A 222 -5.90 6.04 -9.64
N VAL A 223 -7.07 6.15 -8.99
CA VAL A 223 -8.28 5.40 -9.32
C VAL A 223 -9.18 6.27 -10.19
N GLU A 224 -9.74 5.68 -11.24
CA GLU A 224 -10.66 6.41 -12.12
C GLU A 224 -11.89 6.89 -11.34
N SER A 225 -12.32 8.11 -11.62
CA SER A 225 -13.46 8.74 -10.97
C SER A 225 -14.61 8.93 -11.94
N LEU A 226 -15.84 8.73 -11.45
CA LEU A 226 -17.09 9.06 -12.12
C LEU A 226 -17.93 9.91 -11.18
N GLY A 227 -18.73 10.84 -11.72
CA GLY A 227 -19.62 11.67 -10.90
C GLY A 227 -18.87 12.68 -10.03
N ASP A 228 -19.16 12.69 -8.73
CA ASP A 228 -18.63 13.60 -7.70
C ASP A 228 -17.19 13.29 -7.25
N GLY A 229 -16.54 12.30 -7.86
CA GLY A 229 -15.12 11.98 -7.62
C GLY A 229 -14.92 10.95 -6.51
N PHE A 230 -14.14 9.91 -6.80
CA PHE A 230 -13.72 8.91 -5.81
C PHE A 230 -12.63 9.45 -4.88
N SER A 231 -11.81 10.37 -5.39
CA SER A 231 -10.73 11.02 -4.64
C SER A 231 -10.91 12.54 -4.57
N VAL A 232 -10.15 13.20 -3.70
CA VAL A 232 -10.16 14.66 -3.55
C VAL A 232 -9.55 15.40 -4.74
N ASN A 233 -8.72 14.74 -5.56
CA ASN A 233 -8.23 15.24 -6.86
C ASN A 233 -8.63 14.30 -8.00
N PRO A 234 -9.94 14.16 -8.32
CA PRO A 234 -10.45 13.08 -9.15
C PRO A 234 -9.92 13.13 -10.58
N GLN A 235 -9.57 11.95 -11.12
CA GLN A 235 -9.09 11.78 -12.48
C GLN A 235 -10.07 10.97 -13.33
N VAL A 236 -10.24 11.38 -14.59
CA VAL A 236 -11.09 10.62 -15.55
C VAL A 236 -10.46 9.28 -15.97
N ASN A 237 -9.13 9.18 -15.90
CA ASN A 237 -8.37 7.97 -16.19
C ASN A 237 -7.66 7.50 -14.93
N GLY A 238 -7.65 6.21 -14.69
CA GLY A 238 -6.99 5.58 -13.55
C GLY A 238 -7.21 4.08 -13.57
N LEU A 239 -6.81 3.41 -12.48
CA LEU A 239 -7.18 2.02 -12.25
C LEU A 239 -8.70 1.93 -12.09
N ASN A 240 -9.32 0.98 -12.78
CA ASN A 240 -10.75 0.77 -12.63
C ASN A 240 -11.09 0.04 -11.33
N ARG A 241 -12.39 -0.03 -11.03
CA ARG A 241 -12.92 -0.66 -9.79
C ARG A 241 -12.45 -2.09 -9.56
N ARG A 242 -12.30 -2.88 -10.64
CA ARG A 242 -11.85 -4.28 -10.58
C ARG A 242 -10.34 -4.36 -10.36
N GLU A 243 -9.58 -3.54 -11.09
CA GLU A 243 -8.12 -3.49 -11.01
C GLU A 243 -7.67 -3.04 -9.63
N ILE A 244 -8.26 -1.98 -9.07
CA ILE A 244 -7.84 -1.50 -7.75
C ILE A 244 -8.11 -2.53 -6.66
N CYS A 245 -9.24 -3.24 -6.71
CA CYS A 245 -9.52 -4.34 -5.79
C CYS A 245 -8.49 -5.48 -5.91
N ALA A 246 -8.07 -5.81 -7.14
CA ALA A 246 -7.01 -6.79 -7.36
C ALA A 246 -5.68 -6.33 -6.76
N TYR A 247 -5.30 -5.05 -6.93
CA TYR A 247 -4.09 -4.48 -6.34
C TYR A 247 -4.12 -4.38 -4.82
N MET A 248 -5.29 -4.15 -4.22
CA MET A 248 -5.44 -4.24 -2.76
C MET A 248 -5.22 -5.67 -2.26
N LYS A 249 -5.67 -6.68 -3.02
CA LYS A 249 -5.36 -8.08 -2.71
C LYS A 249 -3.86 -8.37 -2.83
N GLU A 250 -3.20 -7.92 -3.90
CA GLU A 250 -1.74 -8.07 -4.03
C GLU A 250 -0.97 -7.39 -2.89
N THR A 251 -1.46 -6.23 -2.44
CA THR A 251 -0.91 -5.55 -1.26
C THR A 251 -0.94 -6.45 -0.03
N GLY A 252 -2.09 -7.11 0.22
CA GLY A 252 -2.24 -8.03 1.34
C GLY A 252 -1.41 -9.32 1.21
N LEU A 253 -1.16 -9.76 -0.03
CA LEU A 253 -0.36 -10.96 -0.32
C LEU A 253 1.15 -10.74 -0.10
N SER A 254 1.60 -9.50 0.15
CA SER A 254 3.00 -9.23 0.46
C SER A 254 3.48 -10.05 1.65
N GLN A 255 4.63 -10.70 1.48
CA GLN A 255 5.26 -11.55 2.48
C GLN A 255 5.75 -10.75 3.70
N ASN A 256 6.00 -9.46 3.51
CA ASN A 256 6.63 -8.59 4.49
C ASN A 256 5.69 -7.49 5.00
N LEU A 257 4.42 -7.46 4.60
CA LEU A 257 3.55 -6.32 4.89
C LEU A 257 3.50 -6.02 6.40
N LYS A 258 3.93 -4.81 6.77
CA LYS A 258 3.87 -4.29 8.14
C LYS A 258 2.94 -3.09 8.27
N SER A 259 2.71 -2.35 7.19
CA SER A 259 1.84 -1.17 7.17
C SER A 259 1.18 -1.00 5.81
N ALA A 260 -0.05 -0.49 5.81
CA ALA A 260 -0.71 -0.03 4.59
C ALA A 260 -1.45 1.31 4.78
N GLY A 261 -1.64 2.05 3.69
CA GLY A 261 -2.37 3.31 3.68
C GLY A 261 -3.23 3.50 2.43
N ILE A 262 -4.44 4.05 2.59
CA ILE A 262 -5.35 4.42 1.50
C ILE A 262 -5.73 5.89 1.72
N PHE A 263 -5.18 6.78 0.90
CA PHE A 263 -5.26 8.23 1.10
C PHE A 263 -6.03 8.92 -0.03
N ASN A 264 -6.38 10.19 0.18
CA ASN A 264 -7.09 11.04 -0.78
C ASN A 264 -8.48 10.57 -1.15
N PHE A 265 -9.08 9.64 -0.41
CA PHE A 265 -10.48 9.30 -0.62
C PHE A 265 -11.37 10.54 -0.38
N ASN A 266 -12.33 10.77 -1.28
CA ASN A 266 -13.34 11.81 -1.11
C ASN A 266 -14.41 11.33 -0.11
N ALA A 267 -14.19 11.60 1.17
CA ALA A 267 -15.12 11.18 2.22
C ALA A 267 -16.47 11.91 2.18
N ASP A 268 -16.52 13.09 1.54
CA ASP A 268 -17.75 13.88 1.33
C ASP A 268 -18.56 13.44 0.11
N SER A 269 -18.13 12.41 -0.60
CA SER A 269 -18.84 11.91 -1.77
C SER A 269 -20.27 11.50 -1.42
N ASP A 270 -21.24 12.09 -2.12
CA ASP A 270 -22.66 11.69 -2.08
C ASP A 270 -22.90 10.38 -2.85
N THR A 271 -21.96 10.00 -3.73
CA THR A 271 -22.03 8.74 -4.49
C THR A 271 -21.76 7.55 -3.59
N PHE A 272 -22.84 6.84 -3.22
CA PHE A 272 -22.77 5.58 -2.47
C PHE A 272 -21.77 4.55 -3.02
N PHE A 273 -21.63 4.46 -4.35
CA PHE A 273 -20.70 3.51 -4.98
C PHE A 273 -19.23 3.80 -4.70
N ASN A 274 -18.85 5.04 -4.34
CA ASN A 274 -17.49 5.37 -3.95
C ASN A 274 -17.16 4.79 -2.57
N HIS A 275 -18.09 4.93 -1.62
CA HIS A 275 -17.99 4.29 -0.30
C HIS A 275 -17.97 2.76 -0.38
N GLN A 276 -18.80 2.19 -1.26
CA GLN A 276 -18.80 0.74 -1.50
C GLN A 276 -17.48 0.25 -2.12
N LEU A 277 -16.88 1.01 -3.04
CA LEU A 277 -15.58 0.67 -3.62
C LEU A 277 -14.47 0.69 -2.54
N LEU A 278 -14.41 1.73 -1.71
CA LEU A 278 -13.44 1.79 -0.62
C LEU A 278 -13.61 0.62 0.36
N ALA A 279 -14.85 0.25 0.69
CA ALA A 279 -15.12 -0.93 1.51
C ALA A 279 -14.59 -2.22 0.87
N GLN A 280 -14.80 -2.42 -0.43
CA GLN A 280 -14.29 -3.61 -1.14
C GLN A 280 -12.76 -3.61 -1.25
N MET A 281 -12.14 -2.44 -1.43
CA MET A 281 -10.68 -2.29 -1.40
C MET A 281 -10.09 -2.74 -0.06
N ILE A 282 -10.65 -2.28 1.06
CA ILE A 282 -10.22 -2.70 2.40
C ILE A 282 -10.45 -4.21 2.59
N TRP A 283 -11.59 -4.72 2.12
CA TRP A 283 -11.91 -6.15 2.21
C TRP A 283 -10.91 -7.03 1.46
N HIS A 284 -10.56 -6.67 0.22
CA HIS A 284 -9.58 -7.43 -0.58
C HIS A 284 -8.16 -7.35 0.01
N LEU A 285 -7.81 -6.23 0.64
CA LEU A 285 -6.58 -6.13 1.42
C LEU A 285 -6.57 -7.12 2.60
N ILE A 286 -7.64 -7.17 3.39
CA ILE A 286 -7.79 -8.13 4.49
C ILE A 286 -7.73 -9.56 3.97
N GLU A 287 -8.40 -9.86 2.85
CA GLU A 287 -8.36 -11.16 2.19
C GLU A 287 -6.93 -11.58 1.84
N GLY A 288 -6.15 -10.70 1.20
CA GLY A 288 -4.76 -10.95 0.86
C GLY A 288 -3.89 -11.25 2.09
N ILE A 289 -4.05 -10.46 3.17
CA ILE A 289 -3.31 -10.67 4.43
C ILE A 289 -3.67 -12.03 5.04
N ASN A 290 -4.93 -12.43 5.00
CA ASN A 290 -5.37 -13.73 5.52
C ASN A 290 -4.77 -14.89 4.71
N ILE A 291 -4.83 -14.81 3.37
CA ILE A 291 -4.24 -15.83 2.48
C ILE A 291 -2.73 -15.96 2.74
N GLN A 292 -2.01 -14.84 2.83
CA GLN A 292 -0.57 -14.86 3.03
C GLN A 292 -0.15 -15.55 4.35
N ARG A 293 -0.98 -15.47 5.40
CA ARG A 293 -0.74 -16.20 6.66
C ARG A 293 -0.92 -17.71 6.54
N SER A 294 -1.79 -18.16 5.63
CA SER A 294 -2.02 -19.58 5.38
C SER A 294 -0.92 -20.22 4.52
N HIS A 295 -0.07 -19.42 3.89
CA HIS A 295 1.00 -19.95 3.05
C HIS A 295 2.06 -20.74 3.87
N PRO A 296 2.63 -21.81 3.29
CA PRO A 296 3.66 -22.59 3.97
C PRO A 296 4.91 -21.74 4.23
N LYS A 297 5.50 -21.93 5.42
CA LYS A 297 6.76 -21.28 5.79
C LYS A 297 7.94 -21.84 5.00
N GLU A 298 7.97 -23.16 4.83
CA GLU A 298 8.95 -23.82 3.97
C GLU A 298 8.51 -23.73 2.51
N ARG A 299 9.41 -23.26 1.67
CA ARG A 299 9.19 -23.07 0.24
C ARG A 299 10.08 -24.01 -0.55
N GLN A 300 9.54 -24.58 -1.62
CA GLN A 300 10.28 -25.41 -2.55
C GLN A 300 10.28 -24.74 -3.92
N PHE A 301 11.43 -24.79 -4.58
CA PHE A 301 11.63 -24.09 -5.84
C PHE A 301 12.13 -25.03 -6.93
N GLU A 302 11.65 -24.81 -8.14
CA GLU A 302 12.21 -25.37 -9.37
C GLU A 302 13.15 -24.34 -10.00
N LYS A 303 14.37 -24.75 -10.37
CA LYS A 303 15.39 -23.87 -10.96
C LYS A 303 15.44 -24.02 -12.48
N PHE A 304 15.51 -22.89 -13.18
CA PHE A 304 15.53 -22.77 -14.63
C PHE A 304 16.72 -21.92 -15.06
N TRP A 305 17.63 -22.52 -15.83
CA TRP A 305 18.79 -21.83 -16.38
C TRP A 305 18.48 -21.23 -17.75
N VAL A 306 18.92 -20.00 -17.97
CA VAL A 306 18.79 -19.28 -19.23
C VAL A 306 20.15 -18.74 -19.62
N MET A 307 20.53 -18.93 -20.88
CA MET A 307 21.74 -18.32 -21.45
C MET A 307 21.36 -17.02 -22.14
N ILE A 308 22.01 -15.92 -21.76
CA ILE A 308 21.94 -14.64 -22.45
C ILE A 308 23.37 -14.24 -22.83
N ASP A 309 23.63 -14.13 -24.14
CA ASP A 309 24.98 -14.01 -24.68
C ASP A 309 25.88 -15.14 -24.11
N ASP A 310 26.96 -14.79 -23.42
CA ASP A 310 27.88 -15.73 -22.76
C ASP A 310 27.64 -15.86 -21.24
N ALA A 311 26.56 -15.28 -20.72
CA ALA A 311 26.21 -15.32 -19.29
C ALA A 311 25.11 -16.36 -19.02
N GLU A 312 25.34 -17.22 -18.03
CA GLU A 312 24.35 -18.13 -17.49
C GLU A 312 23.63 -17.46 -16.31
N ILE A 313 22.30 -17.37 -16.39
CA ILE A 313 21.46 -16.79 -15.33
C ILE A 313 20.40 -17.78 -14.88
N ALA A 314 20.03 -17.72 -13.60
CA ALA A 314 19.03 -18.59 -13.00
C ALA A 314 17.73 -17.85 -12.71
N PHE A 315 16.62 -18.54 -12.97
CA PHE A 315 15.30 -18.22 -12.46
C PHE A 315 14.81 -19.38 -11.60
N GLN A 316 13.96 -19.07 -10.63
CA GLN A 316 13.35 -20.05 -9.74
C GLN A 316 11.85 -19.85 -9.68
N ARG A 317 11.09 -20.94 -9.61
CA ARG A 317 9.63 -20.91 -9.46
C ARG A 317 9.23 -21.62 -8.18
N ASP A 318 8.50 -20.93 -7.31
CA ASP A 318 7.89 -21.53 -6.12
C ASP A 318 6.82 -22.55 -6.56
N ILE A 319 6.96 -23.80 -6.12
CA ILE A 319 6.06 -24.90 -6.51
C ILE A 319 4.64 -24.69 -5.98
N PHE A 320 4.49 -24.10 -4.80
CA PHE A 320 3.19 -23.91 -4.16
C PHE A 320 2.41 -22.75 -4.80
N THR A 321 3.07 -21.60 -5.00
CA THR A 321 2.39 -20.39 -5.53
C THR A 321 2.49 -20.26 -7.05
N GLY A 322 3.45 -20.91 -7.69
CA GLY A 322 3.78 -20.69 -9.10
C GLY A 322 4.51 -19.37 -9.37
N LEU A 323 4.85 -18.59 -8.34
CA LEU A 323 5.49 -17.28 -8.47
C LEU A 323 6.97 -17.40 -8.83
N TRP A 324 7.45 -16.45 -9.65
CA TRP A 324 8.77 -16.47 -10.26
C TRP A 324 9.76 -15.58 -9.54
N TYR A 325 11.01 -16.01 -9.48
CA TYR A 325 12.10 -15.30 -8.86
C TYR A 325 13.34 -15.36 -9.75
N PHE A 326 14.17 -14.34 -9.70
CA PHE A 326 15.46 -14.26 -10.36
C PHE A 326 16.58 -14.50 -9.34
N GLY A 327 17.60 -15.29 -9.71
CA GLY A 327 18.77 -15.56 -8.89
C GLY A 327 19.06 -17.05 -8.68
N ASP A 328 20.31 -17.36 -8.38
CA ASP A 328 20.85 -18.71 -8.14
C ASP A 328 21.12 -18.99 -6.65
N ASP A 329 20.37 -18.37 -5.74
CA ASP A 329 20.53 -18.63 -4.31
C ASP A 329 19.55 -19.72 -3.85
N ASP A 330 19.99 -20.60 -2.95
CA ASP A 330 19.12 -21.60 -2.32
C ASP A 330 18.23 -20.97 -1.24
N LYS A 331 18.64 -19.81 -0.70
CA LYS A 331 17.85 -19.03 0.24
C LYS A 331 16.85 -18.16 -0.50
N ALA A 332 15.58 -18.48 -0.31
CA ALA A 332 14.47 -17.76 -0.91
C ALA A 332 14.59 -16.25 -0.68
N GLU A 333 14.98 -15.79 0.51
CA GLU A 333 15.12 -14.37 0.85
C GLU A 333 16.10 -13.59 -0.03
N ASN A 334 17.09 -14.25 -0.63
CA ASN A 334 18.10 -13.64 -1.49
C ASN A 334 17.64 -13.54 -2.96
N LEU A 335 16.61 -14.30 -3.35
CA LEU A 335 16.05 -14.26 -4.70
C LEU A 335 15.23 -13.00 -4.96
N ILE A 336 15.29 -12.44 -6.15
CA ILE A 336 14.56 -11.23 -6.52
C ILE A 336 13.18 -11.60 -7.09
N PRO A 337 12.06 -11.11 -6.54
CA PRO A 337 10.75 -11.32 -7.15
C PRO A 337 10.71 -10.86 -8.60
N CYS A 338 10.24 -11.71 -9.50
CA CYS A 338 10.03 -11.37 -10.90
C CYS A 338 8.71 -11.95 -11.42
N SER A 339 8.30 -11.48 -12.58
CA SER A 339 7.13 -11.99 -13.31
C SER A 339 7.54 -13.13 -14.23
N ARG A 340 6.57 -13.98 -14.59
CA ARG A 340 6.77 -14.97 -15.65
C ARG A 340 7.20 -14.33 -16.97
N ARG A 341 6.65 -13.15 -17.27
CA ARG A 341 6.97 -12.39 -18.48
C ARG A 341 8.45 -11.99 -18.55
N GLU A 342 9.06 -11.63 -17.43
CA GLU A 342 10.49 -11.31 -17.37
C GLU A 342 11.37 -12.53 -17.62
N TYR A 343 11.00 -13.70 -17.08
CA TYR A 343 11.65 -14.96 -17.43
C TYR A 343 11.51 -15.27 -18.94
N ASP A 344 10.32 -15.06 -19.51
CA ASP A 344 10.09 -15.29 -20.94
C ASP A 344 10.85 -14.28 -21.81
N ALA A 345 11.07 -13.05 -21.34
CA ALA A 345 11.90 -12.04 -22.00
C ALA A 345 13.39 -12.41 -21.94
N ALA A 346 13.87 -12.89 -20.80
CA ALA A 346 15.24 -13.37 -20.64
C ALA A 346 15.57 -14.49 -21.64
N LYS A 347 14.64 -15.43 -21.88
CA LYS A 347 14.80 -16.46 -22.93
C LYS A 347 14.94 -15.92 -24.36
N ARG A 348 14.54 -14.66 -24.59
CA ARG A 348 14.72 -13.95 -25.86
C ARG A 348 15.95 -13.03 -25.86
N GLY A 349 16.79 -13.10 -24.83
CA GLY A 349 17.98 -12.26 -24.68
C GLY A 349 17.72 -10.90 -24.03
N GLU A 350 16.52 -10.64 -23.52
CA GLU A 350 16.15 -9.37 -22.90
C GLU A 350 16.14 -9.49 -21.37
N LEU A 351 17.17 -8.97 -20.69
CA LEU A 351 17.22 -8.94 -19.23
C LEU A 351 16.76 -7.60 -18.66
N HIS A 352 15.86 -7.61 -17.67
CA HIS A 352 15.44 -6.39 -17.01
C HIS A 352 16.61 -5.77 -16.21
N ARG A 353 16.78 -4.44 -16.30
CA ARG A 353 17.88 -3.69 -15.67
C ARG A 353 18.05 -3.99 -14.18
N ARG A 354 16.94 -4.26 -13.48
CA ARG A 354 16.93 -4.54 -12.02
C ARG A 354 17.67 -5.83 -11.64
N PHE A 355 17.86 -6.76 -12.58
CA PHE A 355 18.58 -8.01 -12.35
C PHE A 355 20.08 -7.88 -12.56
N SER A 356 20.51 -6.96 -13.43
CA SER A 356 21.93 -6.71 -13.76
C SER A 356 22.74 -6.05 -12.63
N LYS A 357 22.13 -5.86 -11.45
CA LYS A 357 22.69 -5.13 -10.30
C LYS A 357 22.90 -6.01 -9.07
N THR A 358 22.73 -7.32 -9.24
CA THR A 358 23.03 -8.36 -8.26
C THR A 358 24.35 -9.00 -8.68
#